data_AF-A0A920HRV4-F1
#
_entry.id   AF-A0A920HRV4-F1
#
_cell.length_a   1.000
_cell.length_b   1.000
_cell.length_c   1.000
_cell.angle_alpha   90.00
_cell.angle_beta   90.00
_cell.angle_gamma   90.00
#
_symmetry.space_group_name_H-M   'P 1'
#
loop_
_entity.id
_entity.type
_entity.pdbx_description
1 polymer ?
#
loop_
_entity_poly.entity_id
_entity_poly.type
_entity_poly.pdbx_seq_one_letter_code
_entity_poly.pdbx_strand_id
1 'polypeptide(L)' 'MQVIDQNWTDHLSQLEDLRQIVGIRGYGQRDPLNEYKSESFLLLKHSLINLEDTTRTLFHIKWFLRKQSKN' A
#
# COMPACT_ATOMS: atom_id res chain seq x y z
N MET A 1 15.35 -4.30 0.16
CA MET A 1 14.55 -5.16 -0.73
C MET A 1 13.28 -5.64 -0.04
N GLN A 2 13.34 -6.29 1.13
CA GLN A 2 12.16 -6.83 1.84
C GLN A 2 10.96 -5.89 2.07
N VAL A 3 11.18 -4.57 2.26
CA VAL A 3 10.08 -3.62 2.52
C VAL A 3 9.13 -3.48 1.32
N ILE A 4 9.67 -3.49 0.11
CA ILE A 4 8.86 -3.36 -1.12
C ILE A 4 8.05 -4.64 -1.32
N ASP A 5 8.69 -5.79 -1.15
CA ASP A 5 8.05 -7.11 -1.28
C ASP A 5 6.94 -7.31 -0.23
N GLN A 6 7.16 -6.84 1.00
CA GLN A 6 6.15 -6.88 2.06
C GLN A 6 4.95 -5.99 1.72
N ASN A 7 5.19 -4.72 1.35
CA ASN A 7 4.12 -3.79 1.00
C ASN A 7 3.31 -4.31 -0.22
N TRP A 8 3.98 -4.92 -1.19
CA TRP A 8 3.31 -5.56 -2.32
C TRP A 8 2.43 -6.74 -1.89
N THR A 9 2.93 -7.60 -1.00
CA THR A 9 2.16 -8.73 -0.45
C THR A 9 0.94 -8.25 0.33
N ASP A 10 1.10 -7.21 1.15
CA ASP A 10 0.01 -6.60 1.89
C ASP A 10 -1.03 -5.96 0.95
N HIS A 11 -0.58 -5.32 -0.14
CA HIS A 11 -1.46 -4.77 -1.17
C HIS A 11 -2.26 -5.87 -1.88
N LEU A 12 -1.64 -7.00 -2.23
CA LEU A 12 -2.34 -8.15 -2.83
C LEU A 12 -3.41 -8.72 -1.88
N SER A 13 -3.13 -8.81 -0.57
CA SER A 13 -4.12 -9.22 0.43
C SER A 13 -5.31 -8.26 0.46
N GLN A 14 -5.06 -6.95 0.45
CA GLN A 14 -6.12 -5.94 0.43
C GLN A 14 -6.98 -6.00 -0.84
N LEU A 15 -6.39 -6.33 -2.00
CA LEU A 15 -7.13 -6.52 -3.24
C LEU A 15 -8.06 -7.74 -3.19
N GLU A 16 -7.64 -8.82 -2.55
CA GLU A 16 -8.47 -10.01 -2.39
C GLU A 16 -9.67 -9.73 -1.46
N ASP A 17 -9.43 -9.04 -0.35
CA ASP A 17 -10.50 -8.59 0.56
C ASP A 17 -11.47 -7.65 -0.16
N LEU A 18 -10.94 -6.70 -0.94
CA LEU A 18 -11.75 -5.77 -1.74
C LEU A 18 -12.62 -6.52 -2.75
N ARG A 19 -12.08 -7.54 -3.42
CA ARG A 19 -12.81 -8.37 -4.38
C ARG A 19 -14.01 -9.05 -3.73
N GLN A 20 -13.85 -9.57 -2.51
CA GLN A 20 -14.92 -10.20 -1.76
C GLN A 20 -16.02 -9.19 -1.38
N ILE A 21 -15.64 -8.02 -0.85
CA ILE A 21 -16.59 -6.99 -0.41
C ILE A 21 -17.37 -6.43 -1.60
N VAL A 22 -16.69 -6.10 -2.70
CA VAL A 22 -17.32 -5.60 -3.93
C VAL A 22 -18.31 -6.64 -4.49
N GLY A 23 -17.97 -7.94 -4.42
CA GLY A 23 -18.88 -9.02 -4.81
C GLY A 23 -20.19 -9.00 -4.01
N ILE A 24 -20.12 -8.74 -2.70
CA ILE A 24 -21.31 -8.61 -1.84
C ILE A 24 -22.10 -7.33 -2.15
N ARG A 25 -21.41 -6.21 -2.47
CA ARG A 25 -22.07 -4.94 -2.82
C ARG A 25 -22.73 -4.98 -4.21
N GLY A 26 -22.24 -5.83 -5.11
CA GLY A 26 -22.82 -6.06 -6.43
C GLY A 26 -24.27 -6.55 -6.42
N TYR A 27 -24.72 -7.17 -5.34
CA TYR A 27 -26.12 -7.55 -5.16
C TYR A 27 -27.06 -6.32 -5.04
N GLY A 28 -26.52 -5.12 -4.77
CA GLY A 28 -27.25 -3.86 -4.59
C GLY A 28 -27.40 -2.97 -5.83
N GLN A 29 -27.32 -3.53 -7.05
CA GLN A 29 -27.44 -2.81 -8.34
C GLN A 29 -26.33 -1.79 -8.65
N ARG A 30 -25.20 -1.81 -7.93
CA ARG A 30 -23.99 -1.08 -8.32
C ARG A 30 -23.12 -1.95 -9.23
N ASP A 31 -22.48 -1.33 -10.22
CA ASP A 31 -21.54 -2.03 -11.10
C ASP A 31 -20.28 -2.44 -10.29
N PRO A 32 -20.12 -3.74 -9.97
CA PRO A 32 -19.04 -4.21 -9.12
C PRO A 32 -17.68 -3.97 -9.79
N LEU A 33 -17.62 -4.02 -11.12
CA LEU A 33 -16.38 -3.84 -11.86
C LEU A 33 -15.84 -2.41 -11.69
N ASN A 34 -16.73 -1.42 -11.74
CA ASN A 34 -16.35 -0.02 -11.64
C ASN A 34 -15.96 0.38 -10.19
N GLU A 35 -16.65 -0.16 -9.18
CA GLU A 35 -16.26 0.00 -7.77
C GLU A 35 -14.89 -0.62 -7.51
N TYR A 36 -14.68 -1.89 -7.92
CA TYR A 36 -13.39 -2.56 -7.74
C TYR A 36 -12.25 -1.77 -8.38
N LYS A 37 -12.43 -1.30 -9.62
CA LYS A 37 -11.42 -0.52 -10.34
C LYS A 37 -11.09 0.79 -9.63
N SER A 38 -12.11 1.50 -9.13
CA SER A 38 -11.93 2.79 -8.46
C SER A 38 -11.25 2.61 -7.10
N GLU A 39 -11.70 1.64 -6.30
CA GLU A 39 -11.16 1.40 -4.95
C GLU A 39 -9.77 0.76 -4.99
N SER A 40 -9.51 -0.19 -5.90
CA SER A 40 -8.17 -0.79 -6.07
C SER A 40 -7.12 0.25 -6.46
N PHE A 41 -7.48 1.24 -7.28
CA PHE A 41 -6.58 2.33 -7.63
C PHE A 41 -6.27 3.26 -6.45
N LEU A 42 -7.24 3.49 -5.56
CA LEU A 42 -7.01 4.24 -4.32
C LEU A 42 -6.08 3.47 -3.37
N LEU A 43 -6.27 2.16 -3.23
CA LEU A 43 -5.38 1.30 -2.45
C LEU A 43 -3.95 1.30 -2.99
N LEU A 44 -3.78 1.28 -4.31
CA LEU A 44 -2.46 1.40 -4.94
C LEU A 44 -1.78 2.73 -4.59
N LYS A 45 -2.51 3.85 -4.71
CA LYS A 45 -1.96 5.17 -4.34
C LYS A 45 -1.52 5.22 -2.88
N HIS A 46 -2.31 4.65 -1.98
CA HIS A 46 -1.98 4.61 -0.57
C HIS A 46 -0.73 3.76 -0.28
N SER A 47 -0.63 2.58 -0.91
CA SER A 47 0.56 1.71 -0.82
C SER A 47 1.85 2.42 -1.29
N LEU A 48 1.77 3.21 -2.37
CA LEU A 48 2.88 4.00 -2.90
C LEU A 48 3.32 5.10 -1.92
N ILE A 49 2.37 5.84 -1.34
CA ILE A 49 2.67 6.89 -0.34
C ILE A 49 3.38 6.28 0.87
N ASN A 50 2.90 5.13 1.36
CA ASN A 50 3.53 4.44 2.49
C ASN A 50 4.97 3.99 2.19
N LEU A 51 5.24 3.62 0.94
CA LEU A 51 6.57 3.23 0.49
C LEU A 51 7.52 4.44 0.43
N GLU A 52 7.02 5.60 -0.02
CA GLU A 52 7.77 6.86 0.00
C GLU A 52 8.13 7.28 1.44
N ASP A 53 7.16 7.22 2.35
CA ASP A 53 7.37 7.55 3.77
C ASP A 53 8.35 6.61 4.46
N THR A 54 8.24 5.30 4.20
CA THR A 54 9.18 4.31 4.75
C THR A 54 10.59 4.52 4.21
N THR A 55 10.71 4.86 2.93
CA THR A 55 12.00 5.17 2.31
C THR A 55 12.61 6.42 2.92
N ARG A 56 11.81 7.48 3.12
CA ARG A 56 12.24 8.73 3.73
C ARG A 56 12.71 8.54 5.17
N THR A 57 11.95 7.82 5.99
CA THR A 57 12.33 7.53 7.38
C THR A 57 13.63 6.72 7.45
N LEU A 58 13.81 5.70 6.59
CA LEU A 58 15.05 4.94 6.50
C LEU A 58 16.24 5.83 6.14
N PHE A 59 16.08 6.76 5.20
CA PHE A 59 17.12 7.73 4.85
C PHE A 59 17.49 8.65 6.02
N HIS A 60 16.50 9.15 6.77
CA HIS A 60 16.74 9.98 7.95
C HIS A 60 17.49 9.20 9.05
N ILE A 61 17.08 7.96 9.34
CA ILE A 61 17.74 7.11 10.33
C ILE A 61 19.19 6.82 9.92
N LYS A 62 19.41 6.42 8.66
CA LYS A 62 20.75 6.14 8.15
C LYS A 62 21.66 7.37 8.19
N TRP A 63 21.13 8.55 7.86
CA TRP A 63 21.88 9.81 7.96
C TRP A 63 22.28 10.12 9.41
N PHE A 64 21.34 9.97 10.35
CA PHE A 64 21.59 10.25 11.77
C PHE A 64 22.64 9.32 12.37
N LEU A 65 22.53 8.01 12.12
CA LEU A 65 23.49 7.01 12.60
C LEU A 65 24.90 7.27 12.04
N ARG A 66 25.02 7.68 10.76
CA ARG A 66 26.30 8.02 10.16
C ARG A 66 26.95 9.27 10.79
N LYS A 67 26.14 10.21 11.27
CA LYS A 67 26.64 11.43 11.93
C LYS A 67 27.15 11.13 13.35
N GLN A 68 26.49 10.24 14.08
CA GLN A 68 26.92 9.79 15.42
C GLN A 68 28.25 9.02 15.39
N SER A 69 28.48 8.17 14.39
CA SER A 69 29.73 7.38 14.28
C SER A 69 30.98 8.21 13.94
N LYS A 70 30.83 9.49 13.57
CA LYS A 70 31.96 10.37 13.21
C LYS A 70 32.34 11.38 14.31
N ASN A 71 31.63 11.37 15.43
CA ASN A 71 31.99 12.06 16.67
C ASN A 71 32.45 11.04 17.71
#